data_AF-A0A368TDL6-F1
#
_entry.id   AF-A0A368TDL6-F1
#
_cell.length_a   1.000
_cell.length_b   1.000
_cell.length_c   1.000
_cell.angle_alpha   90.00
_cell.angle_beta   90.00
_cell.angle_gamma   90.00
#
_symmetry.space_group_name_H-M   'P 1'
#
loop_
_entity.id
_entity.type
_entity.pdbx_description
1 polymer ?
#
loop_
_entity_poly.entity_id
_entity_poly.type
_entity_poly.pdbx_seq_one_letter_code
_entity_poly.pdbx_strand_id
1 'polypeptide(L)' 'MSGKVTIKIPRELYEKLQGMIEGTGFSSVTEFIVFVMRSLASGGKIKEEDTLTEEEVNAIRERLRRLGYI' A
#
# COMPACT_ATOMS: atom_id res chain seq x y z
N MET A 1 -22.69 0.58 7.89
CA MET A 1 -21.92 -0.67 7.72
C MET A 1 -21.24 -0.61 6.36
N SER A 2 -19.91 -0.56 6.29
CA SER A 2 -19.22 -0.61 5.00
C SER A 2 -19.04 -2.08 4.61
N GLY A 3 -19.89 -2.57 3.70
CA GLY A 3 -19.74 -3.91 3.14
C GLY A 3 -18.49 -4.00 2.26
N LYS A 4 -17.86 -5.18 2.22
CA LYS A 4 -16.82 -5.50 1.23
C LYS A 4 -17.46 -6.11 0.00
N VAL A 5 -16.99 -5.75 -1.18
CA VAL A 5 -17.39 -6.36 -2.46
C VAL A 5 -16.24 -7.18 -3.02
N THR A 6 -16.55 -8.28 -3.70
CA THR A 6 -15.55 -9.12 -4.37
C THR A 6 -15.42 -8.71 -5.83
N ILE A 7 -14.20 -8.47 -6.27
CA ILE A 7 -13.89 -8.12 -7.67
C ILE A 7 -13.15 -9.31 -8.28
N LYS A 8 -13.60 -9.75 -9.46
CA LYS A 8 -12.88 -10.75 -10.25
C LYS A 8 -11.88 -10.04 -11.15
N ILE A 9 -10.64 -10.50 -11.13
CA ILE A 9 -9.58 -10.04 -12.04
C ILE A 9 -8.92 -11.25 -12.72
N PRO A 10 -8.34 -11.09 -13.91
CA PRO A 10 -7.57 -12.15 -14.55
C PRO A 10 -6.46 -12.66 -13.63
N ARG A 11 -6.25 -13.97 -13.60
CA ARG A 11 -5.23 -14.60 -12.74
C ARG A 11 -3.83 -14.05 -13.01
N GLU A 12 -3.48 -13.87 -14.28
CA GLU A 12 -2.19 -13.30 -14.69
C GLU A 12 -1.96 -11.89 -14.14
N LEU A 13 -3.03 -11.08 -14.01
CA LEU A 13 -2.92 -9.75 -13.42
C LEU A 13 -2.65 -9.85 -11.91
N TYR A 14 -3.35 -10.76 -11.22
CA TYR A 14 -3.12 -10.99 -9.79
C TYR A 14 -1.68 -11.43 -9.51
N GLU A 15 -1.14 -12.36 -10.30
CA GLU A 15 0.24 -12.86 -10.15
C GLU A 15 1.28 -11.76 -10.40
N LYS A 16 1.08 -10.90 -11.41
CA LYS A 16 1.93 -9.72 -11.64
C LYS A 16 1.87 -8.74 -10.47
N LEU A 17 0.67 -8.46 -9.96
CA LEU A 17 0.49 -7.58 -8.81
C LEU A 17 1.12 -8.14 -7.54
N GLN A 18 1.08 -9.47 -7.36
CA GLN A 18 1.73 -10.14 -6.25
C GLN A 18 3.25 -9.89 -6.28
N GLY A 19 3.88 -10.04 -7.45
CA GLY A 19 5.30 -9.70 -7.61
C GLY A 19 5.60 -8.21 -7.42
N MET A 20 4.69 -7.30 -7.82
CA MET A 20 4.87 -5.86 -7.61
C MET A 20 4.84 -5.44 -6.13
N ILE A 21 4.10 -6.15 -5.29
CA ILE A 21 3.99 -5.82 -3.86
C ILE A 21 5.05 -6.51 -3.00
N GLU A 22 5.84 -7.44 -3.55
CA GLU A 22 6.93 -8.08 -2.82
C GLU A 22 7.97 -7.03 -2.39
N GLY A 23 8.32 -7.04 -1.10
CA GLY A 23 9.24 -6.04 -0.52
C GLY A 23 8.63 -4.66 -0.29
N THR A 24 7.35 -4.47 -0.58
CA THR A 24 6.60 -3.25 -0.23
C THR A 24 5.93 -3.39 1.15
N GLY A 25 5.33 -2.30 1.63
CA GLY A 25 4.55 -2.29 2.89
C GLY A 25 3.15 -2.90 2.78
N PHE A 26 2.72 -3.37 1.60
CA PHE A 26 1.39 -3.93 1.42
C PHE A 26 1.33 -5.39 1.91
N SER A 27 0.35 -5.68 2.76
CA SER A 27 0.12 -7.02 3.31
C SER A 27 -0.57 -7.97 2.31
N SER A 28 -1.21 -7.42 1.27
CA SER A 28 -1.90 -8.21 0.25
C SER A 28 -2.15 -7.43 -1.04
N VAL A 29 -2.38 -8.17 -2.14
CA VAL A 29 -2.79 -7.59 -3.43
C VAL A 29 -4.10 -6.81 -3.30
N THR A 30 -5.02 -7.26 -2.45
CA THR A 30 -6.29 -6.57 -2.20
C THR A 30 -6.06 -5.20 -1.55
N GLU A 31 -5.14 -5.11 -0.59
CA GLU A 31 -4.80 -3.84 0.07
C GLU A 31 -4.20 -2.86 -0.94
N PHE A 32 -3.27 -3.34 -1.78
CA PHE A 32 -2.69 -2.54 -2.85
C PHE A 32 -3.74 -2.02 -3.83
N ILE A 33 -4.66 -2.89 -4.30
CA ILE A 33 -5.75 -2.47 -5.20
C ILE A 33 -6.64 -1.42 -4.55
N VAL A 34 -7.00 -1.60 -3.28
CA VAL A 34 -7.83 -0.63 -2.55
C VAL A 34 -7.12 0.71 -2.41
N PHE A 35 -5.82 0.72 -2.12
CA PHE A 35 -5.02 1.94 -2.04
C PHE A 35 -5.03 2.68 -3.39
N VAL A 36 -4.67 2.00 -4.47
CA VAL A 36 -4.62 2.61 -5.82
C VAL A 36 -5.99 3.12 -6.26
N MET A 37 -7.04 2.32 -6.07
CA MET A 37 -8.41 2.70 -6.45
C MET A 37 -8.91 3.89 -5.64
N ARG A 38 -8.53 4.00 -4.36
CA ARG A 38 -8.86 5.16 -3.52
C ARG A 38 -8.16 6.42 -4.02
N SER A 39 -6.88 6.34 -4.36
CA SER A 39 -6.10 7.47 -4.89
C SER A 39 -6.66 7.96 -6.23
N LEU A 40 -7.05 7.03 -7.12
CA LEU A 40 -7.72 7.38 -8.38
C LEU A 40 -9.09 8.02 -8.13
N ALA A 41 -9.89 7.48 -7.22
CA ALA A 41 -11.23 7.98 -6.91
C ALA A 41 -11.23 9.35 -6.20
N SER A 42 -10.19 9.67 -5.43
CA SER A 42 -10.03 10.99 -4.77
C SER A 42 -9.56 12.09 -5.73
N GLY A 43 -9.43 11.80 -7.03
CA GLY A 43 -8.99 12.76 -8.05
C GLY A 43 -7.50 13.08 -7.98
N GLY A 44 -6.73 12.36 -7.16
CA GLY A 44 -5.29 12.51 -7.03
C GLY A 44 -4.58 11.75 -8.12
N LYS A 45 -3.79 12.44 -8.94
CA LYS A 45 -2.55 11.84 -9.46
C LYS A 45 -1.82 11.22 -8.27
N ILE A 46 -1.22 10.05 -8.41
CA ILE A 46 -0.29 9.52 -7.39
C ILE A 46 0.72 10.64 -7.14
N LYS A 47 0.56 11.36 -6.04
CA LYS A 47 1.47 12.45 -5.71
C LYS A 47 2.70 11.80 -5.10
N GLU A 48 3.88 12.33 -5.41
CA GLU A 48 5.11 11.96 -4.72
C GLU A 48 5.02 12.14 -3.19
N GLU A 49 3.99 12.85 -2.69
CA GLU A 49 3.62 12.93 -1.27
C GLU A 49 3.20 11.59 -0.64
N ASP A 50 2.80 10.57 -1.42
CA ASP A 50 2.50 9.22 -0.89
C ASP A 50 3.75 8.35 -0.71
N THR A 51 4.90 8.76 -1.25
CA THR A 51 6.18 8.12 -0.97
C THR A 51 6.80 8.75 0.27
N LEU A 52 6.98 7.94 1.33
CA LEU A 52 7.65 8.40 2.55
C LEU A 52 9.03 8.97 2.21
N THR A 53 9.27 10.20 2.62
CA THR A 53 10.59 10.82 2.54
C THR A 53 11.58 10.09 3.44
N GLU A 54 12.89 10.17 3.16
CA GLU A 54 13.91 9.55 4.00
C GLU A 54 13.81 9.99 5.47
N GLU A 55 13.40 11.24 5.70
CA GLU A 55 13.17 11.82 7.02
C GLU A 55 12.00 11.14 7.75
N GLU A 56 10.88 10.92 7.07
CA GLU A 56 9.72 10.21 7.63
C GLU A 56 10.05 8.75 7.92
N VAL A 57 10.80 8.09 7.02
CA VAL A 57 11.27 6.72 7.25
C VAL A 57 12.16 6.64 8.50
N ASN A 58 13.05 7.62 8.71
CA ASN A 58 13.89 7.68 9.90
C ASN A 58 13.08 7.95 11.17
N ALA A 59 12.10 8.85 11.12
CA ALA A 59 11.19 9.10 12.25
C ALA A 59 10.37 7.86 12.63
N ILE A 60 9.90 7.10 11.63
CA ILE A 60 9.20 5.83 11.85
C ILE A 60 10.14 4.78 12.45
N ARG A 61 11.37 4.64 11.94
CA ARG A 61 12.39 3.74 12.52
C ARG A 61 12.70 4.08 13.97
N GLU A 62 12.86 5.36 14.31
CA GLU A 62 13.12 5.79 15.68
C GLU A 62 11.92 5.53 16.61
N ARG A 63 10.70 5.71 16.10
CA ARG A 63 9.47 5.35 16.82
C ARG A 63 9.39 3.84 17.06
N LEU A 64 9.73 3.02 16.07
CA LEU A 64 9.72 1.55 16.19
C LEU A 64 10.79 1.06 17.18
N ARG A 65 11.99 1.67 17.20
CA ARG A 65 13.03 1.40 18.21
C ARG A 65 12.55 1.69 19.63
N ARG A 66 11.90 2.85 19.85
CA ARG A 66 11.33 3.21 21.16
C ARG A 66 10.26 2.23 21.64
N LEU A 67 9.57 1.59 20.70
CA LEU A 67 8.54 0.60 20.98
C LEU A 67 9.08 -0.84 21.05
N GLY A 68 10.38 -1.06 20.81
CA GLY A 68 11.03 -2.37 20.90
C GLY A 68 10.74 -3.33 19.75
N TYR A 69 10.28 -2.84 18.60
CA TYR A 69 10.01 -3.67 17.41
C TYR A 69 11.25 -3.94 16.55
N ILE A 70 12.32 -3.16 16.75
CA ILE A 70 13.65 -3.26 16.11
C ILE A 70 14.70 -2.87 17.13
#